data_AF-A0A2G9I6J9-F1
#
_entry.id   AF-A0A2G9I6J9-F1
#
_cell.length_a   1.000
_cell.length_b   1.000
_cell.length_c   1.000
_cell.angle_alpha   90.00
_cell.angle_beta   90.00
_cell.angle_gamma   90.00
#
_symmetry.space_group_name_H-M   'P 1'
#
loop_
_entity.id
_entity.type
_entity.pdbx_description
1 polymer ?
#
loop_
_entity_poly.entity_id
_entity_poly.type
_entity_poly.pdbx_seq_one_letter_code
_entity_poly.pdbx_strand_id
1 'polypeptide(L)'
;MGCRTPKCCGLSYKYEWLNLVGVDFHQAKAIIERDNPNVKVFPLPKGTVVILDFCCNRVKLFYDKKNYRVARVPILPSRNPCLIIGPSFLYRYQEENRTKVWRGIHADA
;
A
#
# COMPACT_ATOMS: atom_id res chain seq x y z
N MET A 1 11.50 -16.47 -15.10
CA MET A 1 10.13 -16.74 -14.61
C MET A 1 9.89 -15.86 -13.39
N GLY A 2 8.88 -15.00 -13.42
CA GLY A 2 8.58 -14.08 -12.32
C GLY A 2 7.35 -14.53 -11.55
N CYS A 3 7.30 -14.19 -10.26
CA CYS A 3 6.14 -14.43 -9.43
C CYS A 3 4.92 -13.63 -9.94
N ARG A 4 3.72 -14.22 -9.96
CA ARG A 4 2.51 -13.58 -10.52
C ARG A 4 1.25 -13.74 -9.67
N THR A 5 1.36 -14.32 -8.48
CA THR A 5 0.21 -14.53 -7.59
C THR A 5 0.57 -14.08 -6.17
N PRO A 6 -0.41 -13.63 -5.35
CA PRO A 6 -0.15 -13.23 -3.97
C PRO A 6 0.45 -14.36 -3.15
N LYS A 7 -0.03 -15.59 -3.36
CA LYS A 7 0.52 -16.80 -2.74
C LYS A 7 2.01 -16.99 -3.06
N CYS A 8 2.38 -16.79 -4.32
CA CYS A 8 3.77 -16.85 -4.72
C CYS A 8 4.61 -15.72 -4.08
N CYS A 9 4.08 -14.49 -3.98
CA CYS A 9 4.80 -13.37 -3.34
C CYS A 9 4.92 -13.55 -1.82
N GLY A 10 3.89 -14.13 -1.21
CA GLY A 10 3.86 -14.44 0.22
C GLY A 10 4.89 -15.49 0.60
N LEU A 11 5.29 -16.37 -0.33
CA LEU A 11 6.14 -17.53 -0.04
C LEU A 11 5.55 -18.33 1.14
N SER A 12 6.17 -18.23 2.33
CA SER A 12 5.71 -18.82 3.60
C SER A 12 5.08 -17.81 4.56
N TYR A 13 5.10 -16.52 4.22
CA TYR A 13 4.51 -15.43 4.99
C TYR A 13 3.09 -15.13 4.55
N LYS A 14 2.37 -14.44 5.43
CA LYS A 14 0.99 -14.01 5.16
C LYS A 14 0.95 -13.00 4.03
N TYR A 15 -0.08 -13.11 3.19
CA TYR A 15 -0.28 -12.26 2.01
C TYR A 15 -1.66 -11.60 1.96
N GLU A 16 -2.52 -11.89 2.93
CA GLU A 16 -3.88 -11.37 3.05
C GLU A 16 -4.28 -11.20 4.53
N TRP A 17 -4.99 -10.13 4.84
CA TRP A 17 -5.33 -9.73 6.21
C TRP A 17 -6.80 -9.34 6.40
N LEU A 18 -7.71 -10.31 6.26
CA LEU A 18 -9.17 -10.10 6.33
C LEU A 18 -9.63 -9.38 7.62
N ASN A 19 -9.04 -9.72 8.75
CA ASN A 19 -9.40 -9.23 10.08
C ASN A 19 -8.93 -7.79 10.38
N LEU A 20 -8.23 -7.13 9.44
CA LEU A 20 -7.73 -5.78 9.64
C LEU A 20 -8.68 -4.69 9.17
N VAL A 21 -9.78 -5.01 8.48
CA VAL A 21 -10.79 -4.01 8.11
C VAL A 21 -11.39 -3.39 9.37
N GLY A 22 -11.46 -2.05 9.41
CA GLY A 22 -11.95 -1.31 10.57
C GLY A 22 -10.95 -1.15 11.72
N VAL A 23 -9.79 -1.81 11.68
CA VAL A 23 -8.70 -1.60 12.64
C VAL A 23 -8.03 -0.24 12.40
N ASP A 24 -7.44 0.34 13.44
CA ASP A 24 -6.61 1.54 13.32
C ASP A 24 -5.48 1.34 12.29
N PHE A 25 -5.22 2.37 11.48
CA PHE A 25 -4.23 2.31 10.41
C PHE A 25 -2.82 1.99 10.91
N HIS A 26 -2.38 2.60 12.00
CA HIS A 26 -1.02 2.40 12.53
C HIS A 26 -0.88 1.00 13.13
N GLN A 27 -1.90 0.53 13.83
CA GLN A 27 -1.95 -0.84 14.33
C GLN A 27 -1.92 -1.86 13.18
N ALA A 28 -2.75 -1.68 12.16
CA ALA A 28 -2.80 -2.57 11.00
C ALA A 28 -1.46 -2.59 10.25
N LYS A 29 -0.81 -1.43 10.09
CA LYS A 29 0.53 -1.34 9.50
C LYS A 29 1.54 -2.21 10.26
N ALA A 30 1.58 -2.08 11.59
CA ALA A 30 2.50 -2.83 12.42
C ALA A 30 2.22 -4.35 12.42
N ILE A 31 0.97 -4.76 12.24
CA ILE A 31 0.61 -6.18 12.09
C ILE A 31 1.10 -6.71 10.73
N ILE A 32 0.85 -5.98 9.63
CA ILE A 32 1.25 -6.41 8.28
C ILE A 32 2.76 -6.58 8.17
N GLU A 33 3.54 -5.59 8.60
CA GLU A 33 5.02 -5.63 8.50
C GLU A 33 5.64 -6.67 9.43
N ARG A 34 4.93 -7.11 10.48
CA ARG A 34 5.33 -8.21 11.36
C ARG A 34 4.97 -9.58 10.79
N ASP A 35 3.75 -9.72 10.27
CA ASP A 35 3.25 -10.95 9.66
C ASP A 35 4.01 -11.30 8.37
N ASN A 36 4.52 -10.27 7.66
CA ASN A 36 5.37 -10.43 6.49
C ASN A 36 6.49 -9.38 6.47
N PRO A 37 7.70 -9.71 6.97
CA PRO A 37 8.84 -8.80 7.01
C PRO A 37 9.34 -8.35 5.63
N ASN A 38 8.97 -9.06 4.56
CA ASN A 38 9.39 -8.74 3.20
C ASN A 38 8.56 -7.61 2.56
N VAL A 39 7.52 -7.13 3.24
CA VAL A 39 6.64 -6.09 2.71
C VAL A 39 6.78 -4.78 3.47
N LYS A 40 6.48 -3.68 2.77
CA LYS A 40 6.25 -2.37 3.36
C LYS A 40 4.84 -1.90 3.07
N VAL A 41 4.26 -1.23 4.04
CA VAL A 41 2.91 -0.68 3.90
C VAL A 41 2.97 0.70 3.26
N PHE A 42 2.24 0.84 2.15
CA PHE A 42 2.03 2.10 1.47
C PHE A 42 0.66 2.67 1.86
N PRO A 43 0.58 3.77 2.63
CA PRO A 43 -0.69 4.36 3.04
C PRO A 43 -1.44 4.89 1.83
N LEU A 44 -2.75 4.62 1.73
CA LEU A 44 -3.59 5.21 0.71
C LEU A 44 -4.94 5.64 1.29
N PRO A 45 -5.39 6.86 1.04
CA PRO A 45 -6.77 7.23 1.35
C PRO A 45 -7.80 6.35 0.61
N LYS A 46 -8.93 6.07 1.26
CA LYS A 46 -10.08 5.44 0.62
C LYS A 46 -10.53 6.27 -0.57
N GLY A 47 -10.71 5.62 -1.72
CA GLY A 47 -11.11 6.28 -2.96
C GLY A 47 -9.95 6.75 -3.84
N THR A 48 -8.69 6.64 -3.39
CA THR A 48 -7.55 6.93 -4.26
C THR A 48 -7.52 5.96 -5.44
N VAL A 49 -7.54 6.50 -6.65
CA VAL A 49 -7.29 5.76 -7.88
C VAL A 49 -5.81 5.40 -7.90
N VAL A 50 -5.52 4.10 -7.98
CA VAL A 50 -4.15 3.60 -8.04
C VAL A 50 -3.96 2.80 -9.31
N ILE A 51 -2.78 2.96 -9.89
CA ILE A 51 -2.30 2.02 -10.90
C ILE A 51 -2.08 0.68 -10.19
N LEU A 52 -2.59 -0.41 -10.76
CA LEU A 52 -2.40 -1.76 -10.24
C LEU A 52 -1.03 -2.28 -10.71
N ASP A 53 0.02 -1.82 -10.06
CA ASP A 53 1.39 -2.29 -10.27
C ASP A 53 1.75 -3.46 -9.34
N PHE A 54 2.61 -4.35 -9.85
CA PHE A 54 3.00 -5.59 -9.20
C PHE A 54 4.24 -5.41 -8.33
N CYS A 55 4.08 -5.43 -7.01
CA CYS A 55 5.21 -5.38 -6.10
C CYS A 55 5.02 -6.36 -4.93
N CYS A 56 5.76 -7.47 -4.92
CA CYS A 56 5.71 -8.44 -3.81
C CYS A 56 6.16 -7.85 -2.48
N ASN A 57 6.87 -6.72 -2.48
CA ASN A 57 7.37 -6.04 -1.30
C ASN A 57 6.48 -4.87 -0.84
N ARG A 58 5.28 -4.70 -1.40
CA ARG A 58 4.42 -3.54 -1.07
C ARG A 58 2.97 -3.93 -0.89
N VAL A 59 2.42 -3.58 0.28
CA VAL A 59 0.98 -3.68 0.57
C VAL A 59 0.38 -2.29 0.57
N LYS A 60 -0.58 -2.06 -0.32
CA LYS A 60 -1.38 -0.84 -0.38
C LYS A 60 -2.44 -0.88 0.72
N LEU A 61 -2.27 -0.10 1.78
CA LEU A 61 -3.19 -0.07 2.91
C LEU A 61 -4.16 1.11 2.76
N PHE A 62 -5.38 0.80 2.31
CA PHE A 62 -6.43 1.79 2.16
C PHE A 62 -7.06 2.13 3.51
N TYR A 63 -7.13 3.41 3.86
CA TYR A 63 -7.72 3.89 5.11
C TYR A 63 -8.70 5.03 4.88
N ASP A 64 -9.71 5.12 5.73
CA ASP A 64 -10.63 6.26 5.74
C ASP A 64 -9.98 7.45 6.44
N LYS A 65 -9.91 8.59 5.74
CA LYS A 65 -9.27 9.81 6.25
C LYS A 65 -9.99 10.39 7.47
N LYS A 66 -11.29 10.12 7.66
CA LYS A 66 -12.10 10.72 8.73
C LYS A 66 -11.82 10.08 10.08
N ASN A 67 -11.66 8.76 10.12
CA ASN A 67 -11.52 7.99 11.36
C ASN A 67 -10.20 7.19 11.44
N TYR A 68 -9.33 7.31 10.43
CA TYR A 68 -8.04 6.63 10.32
C TYR A 68 -8.11 5.10 10.43
N ARG A 69 -9.25 4.50 10.04
CA ARG A 69 -9.43 3.05 10.04
C ARG A 69 -9.23 2.44 8.67
N VAL A 70 -8.75 1.21 8.63
CA VAL A 70 -8.58 0.44 7.40
C VAL A 70 -9.92 0.26 6.70
N ALA A 71 -9.97 0.67 5.44
CA ALA A 71 -11.19 0.73 4.65
C ALA A 71 -11.41 -0.50 3.76
N ARG A 72 -10.37 -1.30 3.51
CA ARG A 72 -10.38 -2.48 2.62
C ARG A 72 -9.44 -3.54 3.14
N VAL A 73 -9.72 -4.80 2.81
CA VAL A 73 -8.83 -5.92 3.12
C VAL A 73 -7.44 -5.64 2.52
N PRO A 74 -6.36 -5.63 3.33
CA PRO A 74 -5.00 -5.56 2.82
C PRO A 74 -4.63 -6.89 2.16
N ILE A 75 -4.13 -6.83 0.93
CA ILE A 75 -3.71 -8.01 0.15
C ILE A 75 -2.43 -7.64 -0.58
N LEU A 76 -1.48 -8.59 -0.67
CA LEU A 76 -0.34 -8.48 -1.58
C LEU A 76 -0.83 -8.50 -3.04
N PRO A 77 -0.34 -7.61 -3.92
CA PRO A 77 -0.89 -7.46 -5.26
C PRO A 77 -0.75 -8.74 -6.10
N SER A 78 -1.75 -8.97 -6.97
CA SER A 78 -1.94 -10.24 -7.69
C SER A 78 -1.61 -10.22 -9.20
N ARG A 79 -1.21 -9.11 -9.83
CA ARG A 79 -1.01 -9.12 -11.30
C ARG A 79 0.12 -8.20 -11.78
N ASN A 80 0.95 -8.75 -12.68
CA ASN A 80 2.20 -8.27 -13.33
C ASN A 80 1.94 -7.24 -14.46
N PRO A 81 2.88 -6.34 -14.87
CA PRO A 81 4.27 -6.16 -14.42
C PRO A 81 4.56 -4.93 -13.55
N CYS A 82 5.69 -5.04 -12.85
CA CYS A 82 6.34 -3.99 -12.10
C CYS A 82 6.90 -2.96 -13.11
N LEU A 83 6.13 -1.92 -13.42
CA LEU A 83 6.67 -0.79 -14.17
C LEU A 83 7.31 0.17 -13.18
N ILE A 84 8.62 0.32 -13.30
CA ILE A 84 9.30 1.55 -12.89
C ILE A 84 9.21 2.49 -14.09
N ILE A 85 8.80 3.75 -13.84
CA ILE A 85 8.91 4.99 -14.66
C ILE A 85 7.58 5.59 -15.15
N GLY A 86 7.39 6.91 -14.88
CA GLY A 86 6.80 7.90 -15.81
C GLY A 86 5.47 8.58 -15.42
N PRO A 87 5.25 9.89 -15.67
CA PRO A 87 4.33 10.73 -14.90
C PRO A 87 2.88 10.73 -15.39
N SER A 88 1.96 10.63 -14.44
CA SER A 88 0.69 11.38 -14.38
C SER A 88 0.18 11.25 -12.94
N PHE A 89 0.55 12.23 -12.10
CA PHE A 89 0.22 12.34 -10.67
C PHE A 89 0.94 11.35 -9.73
N LEU A 90 2.26 11.52 -9.61
CA LEU A 90 3.00 11.01 -8.46
C LEU A 90 2.67 11.88 -7.24
N TYR A 91 2.02 11.30 -6.23
CA TYR A 91 1.95 11.91 -4.90
C TYR A 91 3.23 11.56 -4.12
N ARG A 92 3.94 12.57 -3.62
CA ARG A 92 5.06 12.35 -2.70
C ARG A 92 4.51 12.38 -1.28
N TYR A 93 4.80 11.32 -0.51
CA TYR A 93 4.62 11.37 0.94
C TYR A 93 5.75 12.27 1.50
N GLN A 94 5.38 13.40 2.11
CA GLN A 94 6.31 14.29 2.79
C GLN A 94 5.96 14.35 4.28
N GLU A 95 6.98 14.27 5.13
CA GLU A 95 6.85 14.54 6.57
C GLU A 95 7.37 15.96 6.83
N GLU A 96 6.46 16.90 7.08
CA GLU A 96 6.78 18.29 7.41
C GLU A 96 6.09 18.60 8.75
N ASN A 97 6.86 19.01 9.77
CA ASN A 97 6.34 19.55 11.04
C ASN A 97 5.18 18.77 11.71
N ARG A 98 5.33 17.44 11.88
CA ARG A 98 4.35 16.52 12.51
C ARG A 98 3.01 16.38 11.78
N THR A 99 2.80 16.98 10.61
CA THR A 99 1.61 16.76 9.78
C THR A 99 1.97 15.93 8.54
N LYS A 100 1.22 14.83 8.35
CA LYS A 100 1.43 13.88 7.24
C LYS A 100 0.60 14.33 6.04
N VAL A 101 1.24 14.90 5.03
CA VAL A 101 0.55 15.50 3.87
C VAL A 101 0.98 14.80 2.59
N TRP A 102 -0.01 14.46 1.76
CA TRP A 102 0.21 14.03 0.39
C TRP A 102 0.20 15.26 -0.50
N ARG A 103 1.37 15.70 -0.98
CA ARG A 103 1.44 16.72 -2.03
C ARG A 103 1.51 16.05 -3.39
N GLY A 104 0.70 16.55 -4.32
CA GLY A 104 0.90 16.25 -5.73
C GLY A 104 2.19 16.94 -6.18
N ILE A 105 3.08 16.20 -6.83
CA ILE A 105 4.21 16.81 -7.52
C ILE A 105 3.61 17.42 -8.80
N HIS A 106 3.52 18.74 -8.90
CA HIS A 106 3.28 19.37 -10.20
C HIS A 106 4.48 18.99 -11.07
N ALA A 107 4.23 18.24 -12.14
CA ALA A 107 5.19 18.16 -13.22
C ALA A 107 5.08 19.50 -13.93
N ASP A 108 6.01 20.41 -13.65
CA ASP A 108 6.20 21.58 -14.51
C ASP A 108 6.47 21.04 -15.92
N ALA A 109 5.61 21.47 -16.85
CA ALA A 109 5.63 21.08 -18.26
C ALA A 109 6.85 21.67 -18.98
#